data_AF-A0A328B4N4-F1
#
_entry.id   AF-A0A328B4N4-F1
#
_cell.length_a   1.000
_cell.length_b   1.000
_cell.length_c   1.000
_cell.angle_alpha   90.00
_cell.angle_beta   90.00
_cell.angle_gamma   90.00
#
_symmetry.space_group_name_H-M   'P 1'
#
loop_
_entity.id
_entity.type
_entity.pdbx_description
1 polymer ?
#
loop_
_entity_poly.entity_id
_entity_poly.type
_entity_poly.pdbx_seq_one_letter_code
_entity_poly.pdbx_strand_id
1 'polypeptide(L)'
;MVLGVVAGSVIVGVTYVGWIAMALIGFATSNPCGYRLTGQQVSPDGAIKAGIVQVDCGATTGVATWAVLAPTGKAFDYRKDRVVAIEGEAIRIAWEGRKLVVSWRAPHTPNVRRSDRAQVELRPL
;
A
#
# COMPACT_ATOMS: atom_id res chain seq x y z
N MET A 1 -58.89 -7.26 50.74
CA MET A 1 -59.49 -7.75 49.47
C MET A 1 -60.15 -6.53 48.85
N VAL A 2 -59.76 -6.00 47.69
CA VAL A 2 -59.50 -6.63 46.39
C VAL A 2 -58.45 -5.80 45.62
N LEU A 3 -57.56 -6.49 44.90
CA LEU A 3 -56.62 -5.96 43.92
C LEU A 3 -57.31 -5.14 42.81
N GLY A 4 -56.68 -4.06 42.34
CA GLY A 4 -57.07 -3.34 41.14
C GLY A 4 -55.85 -3.00 40.27
N VAL A 5 -55.33 -3.99 39.56
CA VAL A 5 -54.45 -3.84 38.39
C VAL A 5 -55.37 -3.50 37.21
N VAL A 6 -55.14 -2.41 36.46
CA VAL A 6 -54.95 -2.37 34.99
C VAL A 6 -54.49 -0.96 34.59
N ALA A 7 -53.20 -0.77 34.28
CA ALA A 7 -52.70 0.39 33.55
C ALA A 7 -51.97 -0.14 32.31
N GLY A 8 -52.76 -0.51 31.31
CA GLY A 8 -52.31 -1.08 30.05
C GLY A 8 -52.34 -0.06 28.92
N SER A 9 -51.19 0.04 28.23
CA SER A 9 -51.12 0.00 26.77
C SER A 9 -51.39 1.27 25.96
N VAL A 10 -50.50 2.28 25.98
CA VAL A 10 -50.33 3.20 24.85
C VAL A 10 -48.88 3.74 24.71
N ILE A 11 -47.84 2.89 24.69
CA ILE A 11 -46.49 3.37 24.29
C ILE A 11 -45.73 2.28 23.52
N VAL A 12 -46.31 1.75 22.44
CA VAL A 12 -45.56 0.90 21.50
C VAL A 12 -46.05 1.18 20.10
N GLY A 13 -45.56 2.25 19.47
CA GLY A 13 -46.02 2.56 18.11
C GLY A 13 -45.20 3.57 17.30
N VAL A 14 -44.15 4.20 17.85
CA VAL A 14 -43.46 5.32 17.16
C VAL A 14 -41.94 5.14 17.05
N THR A 15 -41.36 4.01 17.47
CA THR A 15 -39.88 3.88 17.57
C THR A 15 -39.22 2.93 16.58
N TYR A 16 -39.93 2.37 15.61
CA TYR A 16 -39.37 1.27 14.78
C TYR A 16 -39.11 1.56 13.29
N VAL A 17 -39.51 2.70 12.75
CA VAL A 17 -39.35 2.98 11.28
C VAL A 17 -38.20 3.93 10.97
N GLY A 18 -37.56 4.54 11.97
CA GLY A 18 -36.47 5.51 11.79
C GLY A 18 -35.06 4.93 11.58
N TRP A 19 -34.86 3.62 11.78
CA TRP A 19 -33.51 3.02 11.82
C TRP A 19 -33.05 2.34 10.52
N ILE A 20 -33.92 2.20 9.52
CA ILE A 20 -33.59 1.45 8.29
C ILE A 20 -32.93 2.35 7.22
N ALA A 21 -32.92 3.68 7.40
CA ALA A 21 -32.37 4.61 6.41
C ALA A 21 -30.84 4.80 6.46
N MET A 22 -30.11 4.13 7.36
CA MET A 22 -28.66 4.36 7.57
C MET A 22 -27.75 3.21 7.12
N ALA A 23 -28.22 2.31 6.26
CA ALA A 23 -27.45 1.12 5.84
C ALA A 23 -26.90 1.16 4.40
N LEU A 24 -27.12 2.23 3.63
CA LEU A 24 -26.75 2.29 2.20
C LEU A 24 -25.76 3.41 1.82
N ILE A 25 -25.02 3.96 2.78
CA ILE A 25 -23.93 4.93 2.50
C ILE A 25 -22.62 4.26 2.91
N GLY A 26 -21.93 3.61 1.97
CA GLY A 26 -20.63 3.00 2.30
C GLY A 26 -19.88 2.24 1.22
N PHE A 27 -20.41 2.04 0.01
CA PHE A 27 -19.63 1.41 -1.07
C PHE A 27 -19.00 2.44 -2.02
N ALA A 28 -18.31 3.42 -1.45
CA ALA A 28 -17.24 4.11 -2.15
C ALA A 28 -15.94 3.37 -1.83
N THR A 29 -15.80 2.14 -2.35
CA THR A 29 -14.57 1.33 -2.22
C THR A 29 -13.49 1.96 -3.10
N SER A 30 -12.95 3.07 -2.64
CA SER A 30 -11.63 3.54 -3.07
C SER A 30 -10.63 2.56 -2.50
N ASN A 31 -10.46 1.39 -3.13
CA ASN A 31 -9.49 0.37 -2.70
C ASN A 31 -8.12 1.07 -2.58
N PRO A 32 -7.64 1.36 -1.37
CA PRO A 32 -6.35 1.99 -1.23
C PRO A 32 -5.34 0.88 -1.45
N CYS A 33 -4.53 0.99 -2.50
CA CYS A 33 -3.40 0.07 -2.66
C CYS A 33 -2.57 0.05 -1.37
N GLY A 34 -2.33 -1.14 -0.84
CA GLY A 34 -1.44 -1.38 0.27
C GLY A 34 0.00 -1.28 -0.18
N TYR A 35 0.83 -0.59 0.61
CA TYR A 35 2.27 -0.50 0.38
C TYR A 35 3.00 -1.12 1.57
N ARG A 36 3.86 -2.12 1.31
CA ARG A 36 4.64 -2.79 2.34
C ARG A 36 6.12 -2.75 1.99
N LEU A 37 6.92 -2.13 2.85
CA LEU A 37 8.39 -2.18 2.72
C LEU A 37 8.87 -3.59 3.10
N THR A 38 9.53 -4.27 2.18
CA THR A 38 10.03 -5.65 2.36
C THR A 38 11.54 -5.71 2.51
N GLY A 39 12.26 -4.66 2.10
CA GLY A 39 13.71 -4.57 2.27
C GLY A 39 14.22 -3.14 2.16
N GLN A 40 15.37 -2.87 2.76
CA GLN A 40 16.03 -1.57 2.68
C GLN A 40 17.56 -1.73 2.71
N GLN A 41 18.29 -0.90 1.97
CA GLN A 41 19.74 -0.79 2.03
C GLN A 41 20.18 0.66 1.91
N VAL A 42 21.18 1.05 2.70
CA VAL A 42 21.80 2.38 2.62
C VAL A 42 22.93 2.33 1.59
N SER A 43 23.13 3.40 0.83
CA SER A 43 24.25 3.53 -0.10
C SER A 43 25.60 3.51 0.62
N PRO A 44 26.70 3.14 -0.06
CA PRO A 44 28.02 3.09 0.56
C PRO A 44 28.52 4.42 1.11
N ASP A 45 28.05 5.55 0.56
CA ASP A 45 28.37 6.90 1.06
C ASP A 45 27.41 7.39 2.16
N GLY A 46 26.40 6.60 2.52
CA GLY A 46 25.42 6.94 3.54
C GLY A 46 24.38 7.99 3.14
N ALA A 47 24.49 8.61 1.96
CA ALA A 47 23.68 9.76 1.57
C ALA A 47 22.23 9.39 1.21
N ILE A 48 22.03 8.22 0.61
CA ILE A 48 20.74 7.75 0.12
C ILE A 48 20.46 6.34 0.63
N LYS A 49 19.17 5.97 0.62
CA LYS A 49 18.71 4.63 0.90
C LYS A 49 17.77 4.15 -0.20
N ALA A 50 17.92 2.88 -0.53
CA ALA A 50 17.04 2.15 -1.41
C ALA A 50 16.09 1.26 -0.61
N GLY A 51 14.86 1.14 -1.07
CA GLY A 51 13.84 0.28 -0.48
C GLY A 51 13.17 -0.60 -1.53
N ILE A 52 12.76 -1.80 -1.14
CA ILE A 52 11.87 -2.67 -1.90
C ILE A 52 10.49 -2.54 -1.29
N VAL A 53 9.50 -2.17 -2.10
CA VAL A 53 8.12 -1.96 -1.67
C VAL A 53 7.22 -2.88 -2.47
N GLN A 54 6.53 -3.78 -1.77
CA GLN A 54 5.44 -4.57 -2.34
C GLN A 54 4.17 -3.72 -2.36
N VAL A 55 3.50 -3.71 -3.50
CA VAL A 55 2.27 -2.96 -3.75
C VAL A 55 1.18 -3.96 -4.09
N ASP A 56 0.15 -3.97 -3.27
CA ASP A 56 -1.02 -4.81 -3.43
C ASP A 56 -2.25 -3.91 -3.57
N CYS A 57 -2.83 -3.88 -4.77
CA CYS A 57 -4.02 -3.07 -5.06
C CYS A 57 -5.33 -3.89 -4.96
N GLY A 58 -5.28 -5.11 -4.40
CA GLY A 58 -6.42 -5.98 -4.18
C GLY A 58 -6.61 -7.03 -5.27
N ALA A 59 -7.71 -7.80 -5.13
CA ALA A 59 -7.92 -9.09 -5.81
C ALA A 59 -7.88 -9.08 -7.35
N THR A 60 -8.10 -7.94 -8.00
CA THR A 60 -8.14 -7.83 -9.47
C THR A 60 -6.84 -7.35 -10.08
N THR A 61 -5.88 -6.92 -9.27
CA THR A 61 -4.60 -6.36 -9.70
C THR A 61 -3.47 -7.23 -9.17
N GLY A 62 -2.59 -7.69 -10.05
CA GLY A 62 -1.42 -8.45 -9.64
C GLY A 62 -0.55 -7.67 -8.65
N VAL A 63 0.14 -8.40 -7.78
CA VAL A 63 1.14 -7.82 -6.89
C VAL A 63 2.23 -7.15 -7.73
N ALA A 64 2.58 -5.92 -7.41
CA ALA A 64 3.71 -5.22 -8.00
C ALA A 64 4.80 -4.99 -6.96
N THR A 65 6.06 -5.04 -7.37
CA THR A 65 7.19 -4.69 -6.50
C THR A 65 7.92 -3.48 -7.08
N TRP A 66 8.15 -2.48 -6.24
CA TRP A 66 8.80 -1.24 -6.59
C TRP A 66 10.15 -1.12 -5.90
N ALA A 67 11.14 -0.57 -6.62
CA ALA A 67 12.34 -0.04 -6.00
C ALA A 67 12.18 1.47 -5.81
N VAL A 68 12.43 1.95 -4.61
CA VAL A 68 12.33 3.38 -4.23
C VAL A 68 13.66 3.91 -3.72
N LEU A 69 13.95 5.18 -3.96
CA LEU A 69 15.16 5.88 -3.52
C LEU A 69 14.82 7.15 -2.75
N ALA A 70 15.28 7.27 -1.50
CA ALA A 70 15.12 8.47 -0.69
C ALA A 70 16.44 8.87 -0.02
N PRO A 71 16.62 10.14 0.37
CA PRO A 71 17.72 10.53 1.24
C PRO A 71 17.70 9.75 2.55
N THR A 72 18.87 9.42 3.09
CA THR A 72 18.98 8.80 4.41
C THR A 72 18.39 9.74 5.47
N GLY A 73 17.65 9.18 6.44
CA GLY A 73 16.93 9.96 7.46
C GLY A 73 15.58 10.55 7.02
N LYS A 74 15.17 10.41 5.76
CA LYS A 74 13.82 10.76 5.29
C LYS A 74 12.92 9.54 5.17
N ALA A 75 11.62 9.71 5.37
CA ALA A 75 10.65 8.68 5.02
C ALA A 75 10.56 8.51 3.50
N PHE A 76 10.18 7.33 3.02
CA PHE A 76 9.92 7.10 1.60
C PHE A 76 8.57 7.71 1.21
N ASP A 77 8.54 8.50 0.15
CA ASP A 77 7.33 8.80 -0.61
C ASP A 77 7.24 7.80 -1.76
N TYR A 78 6.54 6.68 -1.54
CA TYR A 78 6.54 5.54 -2.49
C TYR A 78 6.12 5.90 -3.91
N ARG A 79 5.35 6.98 -4.11
CA ARG A 79 4.95 7.42 -5.45
C ARG A 79 6.02 8.29 -6.10
N LYS A 80 6.63 9.21 -5.35
CA LYS A 80 7.63 10.14 -5.90
C LYS A 80 9.01 9.53 -6.01
N ASP A 81 9.39 8.71 -5.02
CA ASP A 81 10.70 8.10 -4.89
C ASP A 81 10.85 6.80 -5.70
N ARG A 82 9.80 6.35 -6.37
CA ARG A 82 9.81 5.19 -7.25
C ARG A 82 10.74 5.38 -8.44
N VAL A 83 11.70 4.48 -8.56
CA VAL A 83 12.68 4.44 -9.67
C VAL A 83 12.50 3.21 -10.55
N VAL A 84 12.00 2.11 -10.01
CA VAL A 84 11.67 0.90 -10.78
C VAL A 84 10.32 0.37 -10.32
N ALA A 85 9.50 -0.08 -11.27
CA ALA A 85 8.25 -0.81 -11.01
C ALA A 85 8.25 -2.10 -11.82
N ILE A 86 7.97 -3.22 -11.15
CA ILE A 86 7.94 -4.56 -11.75
C ILE A 86 6.67 -5.25 -11.29
N GLU A 87 6.03 -5.99 -12.19
CA GLU A 87 4.93 -6.88 -11.83
C GLU A 87 5.51 -8.20 -11.27
N GLY A 88 4.95 -8.68 -10.16
CA GLY A 88 5.42 -9.85 -9.43
C GLY A 88 6.27 -9.52 -8.20
N GLU A 89 6.81 -10.56 -7.55
CA GLU A 89 7.38 -10.49 -6.20
C GLU A 89 8.92 -10.51 -6.14
N ALA A 90 9.59 -11.00 -7.18
CA ALA A 90 11.03 -11.26 -7.13
C ALA A 90 11.86 -10.05 -7.54
N ILE A 91 12.18 -9.20 -6.55
CA ILE A 91 13.17 -8.11 -6.66
C ILE A 91 14.26 -8.28 -5.60
N ARG A 92 15.50 -8.02 -6.00
CA ARG A 92 16.63 -7.78 -5.10
C ARG A 92 17.26 -6.43 -5.43
N ILE A 93 17.81 -5.78 -4.41
CA ILE A 93 18.59 -4.56 -4.55
C ILE A 93 19.97 -4.77 -3.97
N ALA A 94 20.98 -4.18 -4.59
CA ALA A 94 22.34 -4.14 -4.09
C ALA A 94 23.02 -2.84 -4.55
N TRP A 95 24.00 -2.38 -3.77
CA TRP A 95 24.84 -1.26 -4.16
C TRP A 95 26.17 -1.77 -4.72
N GLU A 96 26.51 -1.32 -5.92
CA GLU A 96 27.84 -1.50 -6.52
C GLU A 96 28.48 -0.11 -6.67
N GLY A 97 29.26 0.30 -5.66
CA GLY A 97 29.74 1.67 -5.55
C GLY A 97 28.57 2.66 -5.43
N ARG A 98 28.50 3.65 -6.33
CA ARG A 98 27.38 4.63 -6.37
C ARG A 98 26.20 4.18 -7.24
N LYS A 99 26.24 2.96 -7.75
CA LYS A 99 25.22 2.41 -8.63
C LYS A 99 24.28 1.50 -7.83
N LEU A 100 22.99 1.71 -8.00
CA LEU A 100 21.99 0.77 -7.49
C LEU A 100 21.75 -0.30 -8.54
N VAL A 101 22.10 -1.53 -8.22
CA VAL A 101 21.75 -2.70 -9.03
C VAL A 101 20.42 -3.25 -8.53
N VAL A 102 19.42 -3.23 -9.40
CA VAL A 102 18.12 -3.85 -9.16
C VAL A 102 18.06 -5.12 -9.98
N SER A 103 17.95 -6.25 -9.29
CA SER A 103 17.87 -7.56 -9.90
C SER A 103 16.44 -8.11 -9.84
N TRP A 104 15.92 -8.64 -10.94
CA TRP A 104 14.54 -9.14 -10.99
C TRP A 104 14.39 -10.48 -11.68
N ARG A 105 13.37 -11.23 -11.27
CA ARG A 105 12.90 -12.44 -11.96
C ARG A 105 11.40 -12.27 -12.24
N ALA A 106 11.07 -11.67 -13.38
CA ALA A 106 9.69 -11.45 -13.80
C ALA A 106 9.56 -11.73 -15.30
N PRO A 107 8.38 -12.20 -15.77
CA PRO A 107 8.14 -12.46 -17.18
C PRO A 107 8.09 -11.17 -18.03
N HIS A 108 7.98 -10.01 -17.39
CA HIS A 108 7.86 -8.71 -18.05
C HIS A 108 9.05 -7.81 -17.78
N THR A 109 9.34 -6.95 -18.76
CA THR A 109 10.41 -5.95 -18.64
C THR A 109 9.99 -4.90 -17.61
N PRO A 110 10.86 -4.58 -16.63
CA PRO A 110 10.58 -3.57 -15.62
C PRO A 110 10.40 -2.18 -16.25
N ASN A 111 9.46 -1.41 -15.70
CA ASN A 111 9.34 0.01 -16.02
C ASN A 111 10.35 0.79 -15.18
N VAL A 112 11.33 1.41 -15.82
CA VAL A 112 12.37 2.21 -15.15
C VAL A 112 12.11 3.67 -15.37
N ARG A 113 12.05 4.40 -14.26
CA ARG A 113 12.12 5.85 -14.26
C ARG A 113 13.55 6.27 -13.97
N ARG A 114 14.13 7.06 -14.87
CA ARG A 114 15.46 7.63 -14.66
C ARG A 114 15.46 8.44 -13.35
N SER A 115 16.41 8.15 -12.48
CA SER A 115 16.65 8.88 -11.23
C SER A 115 17.83 9.83 -11.42
N ASP A 116 17.71 11.05 -10.93
CA ASP A 116 18.79 12.03 -10.80
C ASP A 116 19.68 11.76 -9.58
N ARG A 117 19.18 11.01 -8.60
CA ARG A 117 19.86 10.75 -7.32
C ARG A 117 20.89 9.61 -7.38
N ALA A 118 20.68 8.63 -8.26
CA ALA A 118 21.59 7.49 -8.40
C ALA A 118 21.49 6.88 -9.79
N GLN A 119 22.59 6.29 -10.25
CA GLN A 119 22.57 5.46 -11.45
C GLN A 119 21.91 4.12 -11.11
N VAL A 120 20.81 3.79 -11.79
CA VAL A 120 20.09 2.53 -11.61
C VAL A 120 20.47 1.58 -12.75
N GLU A 121 21.03 0.43 -12.40
CA GLU A 121 21.28 -0.66 -13.33
C GLU A 121 20.29 -1.78 -13.10
N LEU A 122 19.83 -2.36 -14.20
CA LEU A 122 18.94 -3.49 -14.23
C LEU A 122 19.75 -4.75 -14.56
N ARG A 123 19.70 -5.78 -13.68
CA ARG A 123 20.11 -7.15 -14.03
C ARG A 123 19.00 -8.22 -13.91
N PRO A 124 18.81 -9.10 -14.89
CA PRO A 124 17.98 -10.29 -14.69
C PRO A 124 18.62 -11.25 -13.66
N LEU A 125 17.78 -11.97 -12.90
CA LEU A 125 18.14 -12.99 -11.89
C LEU A 125 18.02 -14.44 -12.40
#